data_AF-A0A920IY49-F1
#
_entry.id   AF-A0A920IY49-F1
#
_cell.length_a   1.000
_cell.length_b   1.000
_cell.length_c   1.000
_cell.angle_alpha   90.00
_cell.angle_beta   90.00
_cell.angle_gamma   90.00
#
_symmetry.space_group_name_H-M   'P 1'
#
loop_
_entity.id
_entity.type
_entity.pdbx_description
1 polymer ?
#
loop_
_entity_poly.entity_id
_entity_poly.type
_entity_poly.pdbx_seq_one_letter_code
_entity_poly.pdbx_strand_id
1 'polypeptide(L)'
;MNLFPIVIYESPKKIIETLEFLKKKFRVEKIFVAKELTKIYENIFYGKIDDAIKEFSNKKGEFVLIFYPEKSKYSNSLMEKYDKILSDGYRKGVKGKNYCN
;
A
#
# COMPACT_ATOMS: atom_id res chain seq x y z
N MET A 1 -2.62 -7.53 18.00
CA MET A 1 -3.12 -6.73 16.86
C MET A 1 -2.07 -6.84 15.76
N ASN A 2 -2.34 -7.67 14.75
CA ASN A 2 -1.43 -7.82 13.61
C ASN A 2 -1.72 -6.68 12.64
N LEU A 3 -0.73 -5.83 12.40
CA LEU A 3 -0.82 -4.90 11.29
C LEU A 3 -0.60 -5.69 10.01
N PHE A 4 -1.61 -5.75 9.15
CA PHE A 4 -1.42 -6.29 7.82
C PHE A 4 -0.81 -5.23 6.92
N PRO A 5 0.14 -5.59 6.04
CA PRO A 5 0.64 -4.67 5.03
C PRO A 5 -0.48 -4.35 4.04
N ILE A 6 -0.54 -3.09 3.64
CA ILE A 6 -1.40 -2.62 2.55
C ILE A 6 -0.58 -2.69 1.26
N VAL A 7 -1.13 -3.34 0.25
CA VAL A 7 -0.55 -3.44 -1.09
C VAL A 7 -1.39 -2.62 -2.07
N ILE A 8 -0.75 -1.71 -2.80
CA ILE A 8 -1.40 -0.88 -3.83
C ILE A 8 -0.69 -1.09 -5.16
N TYR A 9 -1.47 -1.32 -6.22
CA TYR A 9 -1.01 -1.25 -7.61
C TYR A 9 -1.29 0.15 -8.13
N GLU A 10 -0.27 0.82 -8.67
CA GLU A 10 -0.38 2.22 -9.06
C GLU A 10 0.17 2.50 -10.47
N SER A 11 -0.54 3.37 -11.17
CA SER A 11 -0.14 3.89 -12.47
C SER A 11 1.00 4.90 -12.36
N PRO A 12 1.87 5.00 -13.38
CA PRO A 12 3.01 5.92 -13.34
C PRO A 12 2.59 7.39 -13.26
N LYS A 13 1.39 7.72 -13.73
CA LYS A 13 0.87 9.09 -13.73
C LYS A 13 0.56 9.60 -12.33
N LYS A 14 0.19 8.69 -11.42
CA LYS A 14 -0.31 9.00 -10.07
C LYS A 14 0.68 8.66 -8.96
N ILE A 15 1.78 7.97 -9.25
CA ILE A 15 2.74 7.49 -8.24
C ILE A 15 3.15 8.56 -7.23
N ILE A 16 3.49 9.77 -7.70
CA ILE A 16 3.90 10.87 -6.82
C ILE A 16 2.74 11.37 -5.95
N GLU A 17 1.56 11.59 -6.54
CA GLU A 17 0.37 12.02 -5.80
C GLU A 17 -0.01 10.99 -4.72
N THR A 18 0.10 9.70 -5.06
CA THR A 18 -0.15 8.59 -4.13
C THR A 18 0.88 8.56 -3.02
N LEU A 19 2.19 8.66 -3.31
CA LEU A 19 3.24 8.69 -2.29
C LEU A 19 3.10 9.90 -1.34
N GLU A 20 2.80 11.08 -1.87
CA GLU A 20 2.56 12.28 -1.05
C GLU A 20 1.30 12.14 -0.18
N PHE A 21 0.23 11.58 -0.73
CA PHE A 21 -0.99 11.28 0.01
C PHE A 21 -0.74 10.28 1.14
N LEU A 22 -0.02 9.18 0.87
CA LEU A 22 0.35 8.19 1.88
C LEU A 22 1.21 8.81 2.98
N LYS A 23 2.21 9.63 2.62
CA LYS A 23 3.02 10.38 3.58
C LYS A 23 2.16 11.28 4.47
N LYS A 24 1.24 12.06 3.89
CA LYS A 24 0.48 13.08 4.62
C LYS A 24 -0.70 12.54 5.41
N LYS A 25 -1.45 11.60 4.84
CA LYS A 25 -2.74 11.13 5.39
C LYS A 25 -2.59 9.82 6.17
N PHE A 26 -1.74 8.93 5.70
CA PHE A 26 -1.46 7.65 6.36
C PHE A 26 -0.20 7.70 7.24
N ARG A 27 0.53 8.83 7.21
CA ARG A 27 1.76 9.05 8.01
C ARG A 27 2.77 7.93 7.82
N VAL A 28 2.87 7.45 6.58
CA VAL A 28 3.80 6.38 6.21
C VAL A 28 5.22 6.95 6.23
N GLU A 29 6.07 6.43 7.11
CA GLU A 29 7.49 6.82 7.15
C GLU A 29 8.35 5.99 6.20
N LYS A 30 8.10 4.68 6.15
CA LYS A 30 8.83 3.72 5.31
C LYS A 30 7.90 2.97 4.38
N ILE A 31 8.37 2.74 3.16
CA ILE A 31 7.61 2.09 2.10
C ILE A 31 8.52 1.20 1.27
N PHE A 32 7.97 0.07 0.83
CA PHE A 32 8.52 -0.73 -0.25
C PHE A 32 7.84 -0.33 -1.55
N VAL A 33 8.62 -0.07 -2.58
CA VAL A 33 8.15 0.26 -3.92
C VAL A 33 8.86 -0.66 -4.90
N ALA A 34 8.09 -1.39 -5.70
CA ALA A 34 8.63 -2.11 -6.83
C ALA A 34 8.07 -1.52 -8.13
N LYS A 35 8.94 -1.34 -9.11
CA LYS A 35 8.61 -0.87 -10.44
C LYS A 35 9.00 -1.95 -11.46
N GLU A 36 8.06 -2.34 -12.32
CA GLU A 36 8.28 -3.29 -13.42
C GLU A 36 8.74 -4.70 -12.96
N LEU A 37 8.08 -5.28 -11.95
CA LEU A 37 8.38 -6.58 -11.30
C LEU A 37 8.59 -7.79 -12.23
N THR A 38 8.15 -7.74 -13.49
CA THR A 38 8.27 -8.86 -14.44
C THR A 38 9.33 -8.62 -15.52
N LYS A 39 10.05 -7.50 -15.49
CA LYS A 39 11.03 -7.12 -16.53
C LYS A 39 12.45 -7.14 -15.98
N ILE A 40 13.43 -7.37 -16.85
CA ILE A 40 14.88 -7.36 -16.54
C ILE A 40 15.31 -6.03 -15.87
N TYR A 41 14.55 -4.95 -16.07
CA TYR A 41 14.77 -3.61 -15.50
C TYR A 41 13.93 -3.33 -14.25
N GLU A 42 13.62 -4.36 -13.46
CA GLU A 42 12.96 -4.21 -12.16
C GLU A 42 13.75 -3.25 -11.27
N ASN A 43 13.07 -2.26 -10.71
CA ASN A 43 13.63 -1.38 -9.68
C ASN A 43 12.87 -1.62 -8.38
N ILE A 44 13.57 -2.11 -7.37
CA ILE A 44 13.06 -2.31 -6.02
C ILE A 44 13.67 -1.26 -5.11
N PHE A 45 12.81 -0.58 -4.37
CA PHE A 45 13.18 0.38 -3.34
C PHE A 45 12.54 0.00 -2.01
N TYR A 46 13.31 0.04 -0.93
CA TYR A 46 12.78 0.04 0.43
C TYR A 46 13.50 1.09 1.26
N GLY A 47 12.75 2.01 1.85
CA GLY A 47 13.35 3.13 2.57
C GLY A 47 12.32 4.15 3.00
N LYS A 48 12.80 5.37 3.30
CA LYS A 48 11.93 6.48 3.68
C LYS A 48 11.07 6.89 2.48
N ILE A 49 9.81 7.22 2.73
CA ILE A 49 8.90 7.65 1.66
C ILE A 49 9.39 8.92 0.94
N ASP A 50 10.11 9.78 1.65
CA ASP A 50 10.75 10.97 1.06
C ASP A 50 11.79 10.63 -0.01
N ASP A 51 12.52 9.54 0.19
CA ASP A 51 13.52 9.11 -0.78
C ASP A 51 12.86 8.37 -1.95
N ALA A 52 11.76 7.64 -1.70
CA ALA A 52 10.93 7.08 -2.77
C ALA A 52 10.35 8.17 -3.69
N ILE A 53 9.87 9.28 -3.13
CA ILE A 53 9.32 10.41 -3.90
C ILE A 53 10.38 11.00 -4.84
N LYS A 54 11.64 11.10 -4.38
CA LYS A 54 12.76 11.58 -5.21
C LYS A 54 13.09 10.58 -6.32
N GLU A 55 13.25 9.31 -5.95
CA GLU A 55 13.63 8.21 -6.86
C GLU A 55 12.63 8.04 -8.01
N PHE A 56 11.33 8.05 -7.70
CA PHE A 56 10.27 7.76 -8.68
C PHE A 56 9.60 9.01 -9.26
N SER A 57 10.30 10.15 -9.24
CA SER A 57 9.86 11.39 -9.89
C SER A 57 9.66 11.23 -11.41
N ASN A 58 10.30 10.24 -12.04
CA ASN A 58 10.02 9.87 -13.42
C ASN A 58 8.74 9.03 -13.55
N LYS A 59 7.79 9.50 -14.36
CA LYS A 59 6.44 8.90 -14.48
C LYS A 59 6.39 7.79 -15.54
N LYS A 60 7.13 6.70 -15.37
CA LYS A 60 7.08 5.56 -16.31
C LYS A 60 6.99 4.21 -15.58
N GLY A 61 6.33 3.25 -16.23
CA GLY A 61 6.20 1.86 -15.77
C GLY A 61 5.07 1.62 -14.78
N GLU A 62 4.94 0.37 -14.33
CA GLU A 62 3.92 -0.06 -13.36
C GLU A 62 4.52 -0.18 -11.96
N PHE A 63 3.77 0.23 -10.94
CA PHE A 63 4.24 0.29 -9.56
C PHE A 63 3.43 -0.60 -8.63
N VAL A 64 4.13 -1.23 -7.68
CA VAL A 64 3.55 -1.88 -6.50
C VAL A 64 4.10 -1.20 -5.26
N LEU A 65 3.20 -0.74 -4.40
CA LEU A 65 3.51 -0.10 -3.13
C LEU A 65 3.12 -1.03 -1.99
N ILE A 66 4.01 -1.25 -1.04
CA ILE A 66 3.74 -2.02 0.17
C ILE A 66 4.14 -1.19 1.38
N PHE A 67 3.20 -0.95 2.27
CA PHE A 67 3.43 -0.20 3.50
C PHE A 67 2.55 -0.71 4.64
N TYR A 68 2.91 -0.34 5.85
CA TYR A 68 2.08 -0.55 7.02
C TYR A 68 1.39 0.77 7.38
N PRO A 69 0.07 0.78 7.65
CA PRO A 69 -0.58 1.97 8.16
C PRO A 69 -0.01 2.31 9.54
N GLU A 70 0.01 3.59 9.93
CA GLU A 70 0.30 3.94 11.31
C GLU A 70 -0.75 3.29 12.24
N LYS A 71 -0.36 2.89 13.46
CA LYS A 71 -1.32 2.45 14.49
C LYS A 71 -2.21 3.64 14.87
N SER A 72 -3.33 3.78 14.19
CA SER A 72 -4.35 4.76 14.53
C SER A 72 -5.15 4.31 15.76
N LYS A 73 -5.62 5.30 16.53
CA LYS A 73 -6.56 5.12 17.65
C LYS A 73 -8.00 4.88 17.12
N TYR A 74 -8.23 3.90 16.26
CA TYR A 74 -9.60 3.49 15.99
C TYR A 74 -10.18 2.81 17.24
N SER A 75 -11.50 2.89 17.45
CA SER A 75 -12.13 2.18 18.55
C SER A 75 -11.93 0.67 18.37
N ASN A 76 -11.65 -0.03 19.47
CA ASN A 76 -11.45 -1.48 19.45
C ASN A 76 -12.62 -2.22 18.76
N SER A 77 -13.85 -1.75 18.96
CA SER A 77 -15.05 -2.31 18.35
C SER A 77 -15.07 -2.24 16.81
N LEU A 78 -14.56 -1.16 16.22
CA LEU A 78 -14.50 -1.00 14.77
C LEU A 78 -13.42 -1.91 14.19
N MET A 79 -12.31 -2.07 14.90
CA MET A 79 -11.20 -2.96 14.52
C MET A 79 -11.60 -4.42 14.54
N GLU A 80 -12.28 -4.87 15.59
CA GLU A 80 -12.81 -6.24 15.67
C GLU A 80 -13.76 -6.57 14.52
N LYS A 81 -14.58 -5.61 14.10
CA LYS A 81 -15.45 -5.74 12.93
C LYS A 81 -14.64 -5.96 11.65
N TYR A 82 -13.62 -5.15 11.39
CA TYR A 82 -12.78 -5.28 10.20
C TYR A 82 -11.95 -6.56 10.21
N ASP A 83 -11.34 -6.92 11.34
CA ASP A 83 -10.54 -8.15 11.48
C ASP A 83 -11.39 -9.40 11.20
N LYS A 84 -12.64 -9.41 11.67
CA LYS A 84 -13.59 -10.49 11.37
C LYS A 84 -13.89 -10.58 9.88
N ILE A 85 -14.21 -9.45 9.23
CA ILE A 85 -14.51 -9.39 7.79
C ILE A 85 -13.32 -9.90 6.97
N LEU A 86 -12.10 -9.44 7.29
CA LEU A 86 -10.87 -9.85 6.60
C LEU A 86 -10.59 -11.34 6.78
N SER A 87 -10.73 -11.84 8.02
CA SER A 87 -10.53 -13.27 8.33
C SER A 87 -11.52 -14.17 7.59
N ASP A 88 -12.78 -13.75 7.51
CA ASP A 88 -13.82 -14.48 6.80
C ASP A 88 -13.60 -14.45 5.29
N GLY A 89 -13.24 -13.29 4.73
CA GLY A 89 -12.90 -13.14 3.31
C GLY A 89 -11.70 -13.99 2.91
N TYR A 90 -10.64 -14.01 3.73
CA TYR A 90 -9.46 -14.84 3.52
C TYR A 90 -9.80 -16.34 3.51
N ARG A 91 -10.54 -16.83 4.53
CA ARG A 91 -10.96 -18.24 4.62
C ARG A 91 -11.81 -18.70 3.43
N LYS A 92 -12.63 -17.79 2.90
CA LYS A 92 -13.53 -18.06 1.78
C LYS A 92 -12.86 -17.88 0.40
N GLY A 93 -11.58 -17.48 0.35
CA GLY A 93 -10.88 -17.23 -0.90
C GLY A 93 -11.48 -16.10 -1.74
N VAL A 94 -12.14 -15.13 -1.09
CA VAL A 94 -12.88 -14.08 -1.80
C VAL A 94 -11.90 -13.11 -2.47
N LYS A 95 -12.04 -12.94 -3.79
CA LYS A 95 -11.29 -11.92 -4.54
C LYS A 95 -11.84 -10.54 -4.20
N GLY A 96 -10.97 -9.57 -3.92
CA GLY A 96 -11.30 -8.23 -3.40
C GLY A 96 -12.36 -7.43 -4.19
N LYS A 97 -12.67 -7.82 -5.43
CA LYS A 97 -13.73 -7.24 -6.27
C LYS A 97 -15.13 -7.32 -5.63
N ASN A 98 -15.36 -8.24 -4.70
CA ASN A 98 -16.68 -8.46 -4.08
C ASN A 98 -16.98 -7.57 -2.85
N TYR A 99 -16.06 -6.68 -2.46
CA TYR A 99 -16.22 -5.77 -1.31
C TYR A 99 -16.35 -4.29 -1.71
N CYS A 100 -16.23 -3.97 -3.00
CA CYS A 100 -16.45 -2.63 -3.53
C CYS A 100 -17.85 -2.56 -4.18
N ASN A 101 -18.89 -2.66 -3.36
CA ASN A 101 -20.27 -2.28 -3.69
C ASN A 101 -20.91 -1.69 -2.43
#